data_AF-A0AA38PPI9-F1
#
_entry.id   AF-A0AA38PPI9-F1
#
_cell.length_a   1.000
_cell.length_b   1.000
_cell.length_c   1.000
_cell.angle_alpha   90.00
_cell.angle_beta   90.00
_cell.angle_gamma   90.00
#
_symmetry.space_group_name_H-M   'P 1'
#
loop_
_entity.id
_entity.type
_entity.pdbx_description
1 polymer ?
#
loop_
_entity_poly.entity_id
_entity_poly.type
_entity_poly.pdbx_seq_one_letter_code
_entity_poly.pdbx_strand_id
1 'polypeptide(L)'
;KQNGLMAQKQNAAFAAMTTNSSCTTGQDACINGSFAQCTGSTFSLTPCSSGLSCFVLPLLNSNGTSISCDTQDDAEARIQAVG
;
A
#
# COMPACT_ATOMS: atom_id res chain seq x y z
N LYS A 1 13.11 11.91 1.30
CA LYS A 1 12.71 11.87 2.72
C LYS A 1 11.20 11.86 2.94
N GLN A 2 10.49 12.91 2.50
CA GLN A 2 9.04 13.03 2.75
C GLN A 2 8.21 11.86 2.20
N ASN A 3 8.48 11.41 0.96
CA ASN A 3 7.75 10.31 0.36
C ASN A 3 7.98 8.97 1.11
N GLY A 4 9.20 8.70 1.58
CA GLY A 4 9.50 7.50 2.37
C GLY A 4 8.74 7.49 3.70
N LEU A 5 8.72 8.62 4.42
CA LEU A 5 7.92 8.75 5.64
C LEU A 5 6.41 8.62 5.38
N MET A 6 5.92 9.16 4.26
CA MET A 6 4.52 8.98 3.84
C MET A 6 4.20 7.52 3.54
N ALA A 7 5.12 6.80 2.88
CA ALA A 7 4.96 5.38 2.58
C ALA A 7 4.94 4.55 3.88
N GLN A 8 5.85 4.81 4.82
CA GLN A 8 5.86 4.14 6.13
C GLN A 8 4.54 4.33 6.89
N LYS A 9 4.07 5.58 6.98
CA LYS A 9 2.82 5.89 7.68
C LYS A 9 1.61 5.21 7.04
N GLN A 10 1.55 5.17 5.70
CA GLN A 10 0.43 4.53 5.00
C GLN A 10 0.47 3.01 5.11
N ASN A 11 1.64 2.36 4.99
CA ASN A 11 1.76 0.92 5.23
C ASN A 11 1.32 0.57 6.66
N ALA A 12 1.72 1.36 7.66
CA ALA A 12 1.31 1.15 9.05
C ALA A 12 -0.21 1.34 9.25
N ALA A 13 -0.81 2.35 8.59
CA ALA A 13 -2.25 2.55 8.64
C ALA A 13 -3.02 1.38 8.00
N PHE A 14 -2.55 0.89 6.85
CA PHE A 14 -3.18 -0.21 6.13
C PHE A 14 -3.05 -1.55 6.86
N ALA A 15 -1.98 -1.77 7.62
CA ALA A 15 -1.84 -2.94 8.49
C ALA A 15 -2.93 -3.03 9.58
N ALA A 16 -3.56 -1.90 9.96
CA ALA A 16 -4.67 -1.87 10.90
C ALA A 16 -6.05 -2.00 10.22
N MET A 17 -6.09 -2.01 8.89
CA MET A 17 -7.34 -2.09 8.11
C MET A 17 -7.76 -3.53 7.85
N THR A 18 -9.06 -3.72 7.65
CA THR A 18 -9.66 -5.00 7.27
C THR A 18 -10.60 -4.78 6.09
N THR A 19 -11.07 -5.86 5.46
CA THR A 19 -12.05 -5.76 4.36
C THR A 19 -13.35 -5.03 4.75
N ASN A 20 -13.68 -5.08 6.05
CA ASN A 20 -14.86 -4.45 6.63
C ASN A 20 -14.62 -2.99 7.06
N SER A 21 -13.40 -2.48 6.90
CA SER A 21 -13.12 -1.06 7.15
C SER A 21 -13.93 -0.21 6.19
N SER A 22 -14.62 0.79 6.72
CA SER A 22 -15.35 1.77 5.90
C SER A 22 -14.39 2.50 4.98
N CYS A 23 -14.76 2.62 3.71
CA CYS A 23 -13.95 3.27 2.69
C CYS A 23 -14.80 4.06 1.71
N THR A 24 -14.13 4.91 0.93
CA THR A 24 -14.76 5.67 -0.16
C THR A 24 -14.52 4.96 -1.47
N THR A 25 -15.54 4.80 -2.32
CA THR A 25 -15.41 4.21 -3.65
C THR A 25 -14.21 4.78 -4.42
N GLY A 26 -13.36 3.90 -4.95
CA GLY A 26 -12.14 4.27 -5.66
C GLY A 26 -10.92 4.50 -4.76
N GLN A 27 -11.07 4.36 -3.44
CA GLN A 27 -9.93 4.32 -2.53
C GLN A 27 -9.23 2.97 -2.63
N ASP A 28 -7.90 3.01 -2.80
CA ASP A 28 -7.04 1.83 -2.80
C ASP A 28 -6.29 1.72 -1.47
N ALA A 29 -6.00 0.49 -1.05
CA ALA A 29 -5.25 0.15 0.15
C ALA A 29 -4.49 -1.18 -0.01
N CYS A 30 -3.71 -1.55 1.01
CA CYS A 30 -3.08 -2.87 1.11
C CYS A 30 -3.57 -3.58 2.38
N ILE A 31 -4.47 -4.57 2.24
CA ILE A 31 -5.03 -5.29 3.39
C ILE A 31 -4.54 -6.73 3.34
N ASN A 32 -3.94 -7.20 4.45
CA ASN A 32 -3.37 -8.55 4.57
C ASN A 32 -2.43 -8.92 3.40
N GLY A 33 -1.61 -7.96 2.95
CA GLY A 33 -0.68 -8.15 1.83
C GLY A 33 -1.34 -8.28 0.45
N SER A 34 -2.67 -8.12 0.35
CA SER A 34 -3.40 -8.09 -0.92
C SER A 34 -3.74 -6.65 -1.32
N PHE A 35 -3.81 -6.39 -2.63
CA PHE A 35 -4.32 -5.13 -3.14
C PHE A 35 -5.80 -5.03 -2.79
N ALA A 36 -6.20 -3.92 -2.19
CA ALA A 36 -7.57 -3.69 -1.75
C ALA A 36 -8.13 -2.47 -2.47
N GLN A 37 -9.26 -2.64 -3.15
CA GLN A 37 -9.96 -1.52 -3.78
C GLN A 37 -11.36 -1.39 -3.19
N CYS A 38 -11.72 -0.17 -2.79
CA CYS A 38 -13.05 0.11 -2.29
C CYS A 38 -14.06 0.16 -3.44
N THR A 39 -14.96 -0.83 -3.47
CA THR A 39 -16.07 -0.89 -4.43
C THR A 39 -17.38 -0.62 -3.68
N GLY A 40 -17.68 0.65 -3.43
CA GLY A 40 -18.84 1.07 -2.63
C GLY A 40 -18.45 1.44 -1.20
N SER A 41 -18.71 0.54 -0.25
CA SER A 41 -18.52 0.79 1.20
C SER A 41 -17.53 -0.16 1.89
N THR A 42 -17.04 -1.18 1.17
CA THR A 42 -16.09 -2.19 1.67
C THR A 42 -14.98 -2.42 0.66
N PHE A 43 -13.87 -3.00 1.12
CA PHE A 43 -12.73 -3.33 0.27
C PHE A 43 -12.87 -4.70 -0.36
N SER A 44 -12.73 -4.75 -1.69
CA SER A 44 -12.50 -5.97 -2.44
C SER A 44 -11.00 -6.26 -2.51
N LEU A 45 -10.60 -7.48 -2.15
CA LEU A 45 -9.19 -7.90 -2.20
C LEU A 45 -8.86 -8.61 -3.50
N THR A 46 -7.78 -8.16 -4.12
CA THR A 46 -7.12 -8.81 -5.24
C THR A 46 -5.74 -9.27 -4.76
N PRO A 47 -5.47 -10.58 -4.70
CA PRO A 47 -4.17 -11.07 -4.28
C PRO A 47 -3.08 -10.66 -5.27
N CYS A 48 -1.90 -10.35 -4.75
CA CYS A 48 -0.71 -10.17 -5.58
C CYS A 48 -0.26 -11.51 -6.18
N SER A 49 0.58 -11.45 -7.22
CA SER A 49 1.20 -12.66 -7.78
C SER A 49 2.05 -13.39 -6.72
N SER A 50 2.29 -14.69 -6.93
CA SER A 50 3.02 -15.52 -5.98
C SER A 50 4.37 -14.92 -5.59
N GLY A 51 4.63 -14.81 -4.29
CA GLY A 51 5.88 -14.24 -3.74
C GLY A 51 5.87 -12.71 -3.63
N LEU A 52 4.81 -12.03 -4.06
CA LEU A 52 4.63 -10.60 -3.89
C LEU A 52 3.60 -10.29 -2.81
N SER A 53 3.69 -9.10 -2.24
CA SER A 53 2.71 -8.53 -1.32
C SER A 53 2.45 -7.07 -1.66
N CYS A 54 1.28 -6.57 -1.30
CA CYS A 54 0.89 -5.19 -1.53
C CYS A 54 1.62 -4.28 -0.54
N PHE A 55 2.33 -3.28 -1.07
CA PHE A 55 3.01 -2.25 -0.30
C PHE A 55 2.70 -0.85 -0.84
N VAL A 56 2.77 0.14 0.05
CA VAL A 56 2.83 1.54 -0.34
C VAL A 56 4.28 1.91 -0.56
N LEU A 57 4.62 2.30 -1.78
CA LEU A 57 5.97 2.63 -2.21
C LEU A 57 6.07 4.14 -2.46
N PRO A 58 7.19 4.77 -2.11
CA PRO A 58 7.39 6.18 -2.39
C PRO A 58 7.61 6.43 -3.88
N LEU A 59 7.05 7.52 -4.40
CA LEU A 59 7.31 7.97 -5.75
C LEU A 59 8.72 8.60 -5.83
N LEU A 60 9.52 8.22 -6.84
CA LEU A 60 10.88 8.75 -7.01
C LEU A 60 10.89 10.08 -7.77
N ASN A 61 10.07 10.18 -8.81
CA ASN A 61 10.07 11.32 -9.74
C ASN A 61 8.92 12.29 -9.47
N SER A 62 8.16 12.11 -8.38
CA SER A 62 6.98 12.90 -8.06
C SER A 62 6.71 12.88 -6.56
N ASN A 63 5.95 13.86 -6.07
CA ASN A 63 5.56 13.89 -4.66
C ASN A 63 4.48 12.86 -4.38
N GLY A 64 4.60 12.15 -3.25
CA GLY A 64 3.62 11.18 -2.80
C GLY A 64 4.10 9.73 -2.89
N THR A 65 3.11 8.83 -2.96
CA THR A 65 3.30 7.38 -2.88
C THR A 65 2.38 6.67 -3.87
N SER A 66 2.69 5.42 -4.18
CA SER A 66 1.89 4.54 -5.02
C SER A 66 1.72 3.18 -4.33
N ILE A 67 0.58 2.55 -4.52
CA ILE A 67 0.37 1.16 -4.09
C ILE A 67 0.84 0.23 -5.22
N SER A 68 1.63 -0.79 -4.88
CA SER A 68 2.06 -1.81 -5.84
C SER A 68 2.28 -3.15 -5.14
N CYS A 69 2.13 -4.23 -5.90
CA CYS A 69 2.63 -5.54 -5.48
C CYS A 69 4.15 -5.57 -5.70
N ASP A 70 4.89 -5.92 -4.65
CA ASP A 70 6.34 -6.04 -4.70
C ASP A 70 6.83 -7.12 -3.73
N THR A 71 8.13 -7.40 -3.72
CA THR A 71 8.76 -8.19 -2.66
C THR A 71 8.94 -7.33 -1.40
N GLN A 72 8.97 -7.96 -0.24
CA GLN A 72 9.21 -7.24 1.01
C GLN A 72 10.57 -6.55 1.00
N ASP A 73 11.63 -7.26 0.58
CA ASP A 73 12.98 -6.72 0.51
C ASP A 73 13.08 -5.47 -0.39
N ASP A 74 12.46 -5.49 -1.58
CA ASP A 74 12.46 -4.33 -2.49
C ASP A 74 11.66 -3.16 -1.91
N ALA A 75 10.49 -3.44 -1.34
CA ALA A 75 9.66 -2.42 -0.71
C ALA A 75 10.42 -1.70 0.42
N GLU A 76 11.08 -2.46 1.30
CA GLU A 76 11.90 -1.93 2.38
C GLU A 76 13.08 -1.10 1.85
N ALA A 77 13.81 -1.62 0.86
CA ALA A 77 14.92 -0.91 0.23
C ALA A 77 14.48 0.44 -0.37
N ARG A 78 13.36 0.46 -1.09
CA ARG A 78 12.81 1.69 -1.70
C ARG A 78 12.32 2.69 -0.67
N ILE A 79 11.67 2.21 0.39
CA ILE A 79 11.20 3.07 1.49
C ILE A 79 12.39 3.70 2.22
N GLN A 80 13.46 2.94 2.47
CA GLN A 80 14.68 3.44 3.12
C GLN A 80 15.46 4.41 2.22
N ALA A 81 15.58 4.13 0.92
CA ALA A 81 16.35 4.96 -0.01
C ALA A 81 15.84 6.40 -0.14
N VAL A 82 14.55 6.63 0.14
CA VAL A 82 13.92 7.96 0.07
C VAL A 82 13.24 8.38 1.38
N GLY A 83 13.58 7.72 2.50
CA GLY A 83 13.23 8.09 3.88
C GLY A 83 14.10 9.20 4.47
#